data_AF-A0A918WFD4-F1
#
_entry.id   AF-A0A918WFD4-F1
#
_cell.length_a   1.000
_cell.length_b   1.000
_cell.length_c   1.000
_cell.angle_alpha   90.00
_cell.angle_beta   90.00
_cell.angle_gamma   90.00
#
_symmetry.space_group_name_H-M   'P 1'
#
loop_
_entity.id
_entity.type
_entity.pdbx_description
1 polymer ?
#
loop_
_entity_poly.entity_id
_entity_poly.type
_entity_poly.pdbx_seq_one_letter_code
_entity_poly.pdbx_strand_id
1 'polypeptide(L)'
;MSVGEGIITVGERELILRQLEARTFPLAGKRHGHKQGKSLLTGIARCGLCGARMGKAGTSYQCSSHRMGRGCSGVPARVESIDDYVTRAFLSRLPSPTGSPDGFATGSRG
;
A
#
# COMPACT_ATOMS: atom_id res chain seq x y z
N MET A 1 -16.00 26.94 6.32
CA MET A 1 -15.28 25.71 5.96
C MET A 1 -14.45 26.01 4.73
N SER A 2 -13.16 26.27 4.88
CA SER A 2 -12.25 26.51 3.75
C SER A 2 -11.78 25.18 3.18
N VAL A 3 -12.47 24.69 2.15
CA VAL A 3 -11.94 23.65 1.27
C VAL A 3 -10.99 24.37 0.30
N GLY A 4 -9.68 24.10 0.36
CA GLY A 4 -8.74 24.58 -0.67
C GLY A 4 -7.43 25.23 -0.22
N GLU A 5 -7.05 25.22 1.06
CA GLU A 5 -5.65 25.49 1.41
C GLU A 5 -4.80 24.27 1.01
N GLY A 6 -3.80 24.50 0.17
CA GLY A 6 -3.03 23.45 -0.49
C GLY A 6 -2.36 22.52 0.53
N ILE A 7 -2.85 21.28 0.62
CA ILE A 7 -2.25 20.20 1.42
C ILE A 7 -0.86 19.83 0.90
N ILE A 8 -0.58 20.17 -0.37
CA ILE A 8 0.68 19.90 -1.05
C ILE A 8 1.27 21.20 -1.58
N THR A 9 2.59 21.34 -1.45
CA THR A 9 3.37 22.42 -2.03
C THR A 9 3.43 22.30 -3.56
N VAL A 10 3.82 23.40 -4.24
CA VAL A 10 4.00 23.41 -5.69
C VAL A 10 5.08 22.39 -6.13
N GLY A 11 6.16 22.24 -5.36
CA GLY A 11 7.21 21.25 -5.63
C GLY A 11 6.72 19.81 -5.49
N GLU A 12 5.91 19.51 -4.46
CA GLU A 12 5.29 18.19 -4.32
C GLU A 12 4.32 17.88 -5.44
N ARG A 13 3.56 18.88 -5.91
CA ARG A 13 2.67 18.75 -7.06
C ARG A 13 3.43 18.37 -8.33
N GLU A 14 4.58 18.98 -8.60
CA GLU A 14 5.41 18.64 -9.77
C GLU A 14 5.94 17.20 -9.70
N LEU A 15 6.38 16.75 -8.52
CA LEU A 15 6.83 15.38 -8.31
C LEU A 15 5.69 14.37 -8.54
N ILE A 16 4.50 14.65 -8.02
CA ILE A 16 3.30 13.82 -8.22
C ILE A 16 2.97 13.72 -9.72
N LEU A 17 2.96 14.84 -10.44
CA LEU A 17 2.68 14.87 -11.87
C LEU A 17 3.71 14.06 -12.68
N ARG A 18 5.01 14.25 -12.42
CA ARG A 18 6.07 13.49 -13.07
C ARG A 18 5.91 11.98 -12.84
N GLN A 19 5.50 11.58 -11.63
CA GLN A 19 5.28 10.17 -11.31
C GLN A 19 4.03 9.58 -11.98
N LEU A 20 2.98 10.38 -12.18
CA LEU A 20 1.80 9.99 -12.95
C LEU A 20 2.10 9.85 -14.44
N GLU A 21 2.88 10.78 -14.99
CA GLU A 21 3.33 10.74 -16.39
C GLU A 21 4.25 9.54 -16.65
N ALA A 22 5.20 9.24 -15.76
CA ALA A 22 6.08 8.07 -15.87
C ALA A 22 5.30 6.73 -15.87
N ARG A 23 4.11 6.69 -15.26
CA ARG A 23 3.22 5.52 -15.30
C ARG A 23 2.43 5.42 -16.61
N THR A 24 2.36 6.49 -17.38
CA THR A 24 1.52 6.66 -18.56
C THR A 24 2.37 6.56 -19.82
N PHE A 25 2.53 5.36 -20.38
CA PHE A 25 3.24 5.15 -21.65
C PHE A 25 2.30 5.44 -22.85
N PRO A 26 2.70 6.29 -23.83
CA PRO A 26 1.84 6.65 -24.96
C PRO A 26 1.56 5.52 -25.97
N LEU A 27 2.32 4.42 -25.94
CA LEU A 27 2.26 3.34 -26.96
C LEU A 27 1.61 2.02 -26.46
N ALA A 28 1.08 1.98 -25.24
CA ALA A 28 0.47 0.76 -24.71
C ALA A 28 -1.02 0.72 -25.04
N GLY A 29 -1.40 0.01 -26.12
CA GLY A 29 -2.80 -0.26 -26.48
C GLY A 29 -3.64 -0.80 -25.32
N LYS A 30 -4.98 -0.77 -25.49
CA LYS A 30 -6.06 -1.18 -24.54
C LYS A 30 -5.54 -1.81 -23.24
N ARG A 31 -5.01 -1.00 -22.34
CA ARG A 31 -4.75 -1.45 -20.98
C ARG A 31 -6.11 -1.60 -20.33
N HIS A 32 -6.53 -2.85 -20.11
CA HIS A 32 -7.55 -3.14 -19.11
C HIS A 32 -7.16 -2.36 -17.85
N GLY A 33 -8.03 -1.47 -17.39
CA GLY A 33 -7.80 -0.71 -16.17
C GLY A 33 -7.26 -1.66 -15.13
N HIS A 34 -6.09 -1.35 -14.56
CA HIS A 34 -5.39 -2.24 -13.64
C HIS A 34 -6.40 -2.67 -12.58
N LYS A 35 -6.83 -3.94 -12.61
CA LYS A 35 -7.98 -4.40 -11.81
C LYS A 35 -7.78 -3.91 -10.37
N GLN A 36 -8.79 -3.19 -9.91
CA GLN A 36 -8.90 -2.62 -8.58
C GLN A 36 -8.55 -3.67 -7.53
N GLY A 37 -7.69 -3.28 -6.59
CA GLY A 37 -7.26 -4.09 -5.43
C GLY A 37 -5.99 -4.92 -5.65
N LYS A 38 -4.82 -4.26 -5.76
CA LYS A 38 -3.58 -4.95 -5.34
C LYS A 38 -3.74 -5.20 -3.84
N SER A 39 -3.93 -6.45 -3.43
CA SER A 39 -3.89 -6.76 -1.99
C SER A 39 -2.52 -6.38 -1.43
N LEU A 40 -2.48 -5.98 -0.16
CA LEU A 40 -1.37 -5.24 0.45
C LEU A 40 0.00 -5.86 0.16
N LEU A 41 0.08 -7.20 0.18
CA LEU A 41 1.34 -7.94 0.11
C LEU A 41 1.62 -8.57 -1.26
N THR A 42 0.86 -8.21 -2.29
CA THR A 42 1.13 -8.70 -3.64
C THR A 42 2.53 -8.29 -4.10
N GLY A 43 3.40 -9.27 -4.36
CA GLY A 43 4.79 -9.05 -4.76
C GLY A 43 5.80 -8.98 -3.60
N ILE A 44 5.34 -8.88 -2.36
CA ILE A 44 6.16 -8.85 -1.15
C ILE A 44 6.14 -10.21 -0.44
N ALA A 45 4.96 -10.79 -0.27
CA ALA A 45 4.78 -12.04 0.49
C ALA A 45 5.59 -13.21 -0.12
N ARG A 46 6.20 -14.01 0.77
CA ARG A 46 7.00 -15.19 0.43
C ARG A 46 6.48 -16.43 1.16
N CYS A 47 6.55 -17.57 0.50
CA CYS A 47 6.19 -18.86 1.10
C CYS A 47 7.25 -19.26 2.13
N GLY A 48 6.82 -19.57 3.36
CA GLY A 48 7.73 -20.01 4.43
C GLY A 48 8.41 -21.36 4.18
N LEU A 49 7.88 -22.20 3.27
CA LEU A 49 8.48 -23.50 2.95
C LEU A 49 9.52 -23.41 1.81
N CYS A 50 9.16 -22.76 0.70
CA CYS A 50 10.01 -22.79 -0.51
C CYS A 50 10.56 -21.42 -0.92
N GLY A 51 10.28 -20.34 -0.18
CA GLY A 51 10.75 -18.98 -0.47
C GLY A 51 10.17 -18.35 -1.75
N ALA A 52 9.34 -19.08 -2.51
CA ALA A 52 8.70 -18.56 -3.71
C ALA A 52 7.73 -17.42 -3.38
N ARG A 53 7.45 -16.56 -4.37
CA ARG A 53 6.51 -15.45 -4.21
C ARG A 53 5.10 -15.98 -3.93
N MET A 54 4.38 -15.26 -3.09
CA MET A 54 2.95 -15.43 -2.88
C MET A 54 2.20 -14.26 -3.53
N GLY A 55 1.00 -14.55 -4.01
CA GLY A 55 0.10 -13.55 -4.57
C GLY A 55 -1.34 -13.92 -4.24
N LYS A 56 -2.23 -12.93 -4.22
CA LYS A 56 -3.65 -13.17 -3.96
C LYS A 56 -4.25 -14.08 -5.03
N ALA A 57 -4.96 -15.10 -4.57
CA ALA A 57 -5.83 -15.98 -5.34
C ALA A 57 -7.11 -16.18 -4.52
N GLY A 58 -8.23 -15.65 -5.02
CA GLY A 58 -9.47 -15.57 -4.24
C GLY A 58 -9.28 -14.73 -2.97
N THR A 59 -9.56 -15.32 -1.81
CA THR A 59 -9.49 -14.69 -0.48
C THR A 59 -8.17 -14.97 0.26
N SER A 60 -7.21 -15.63 -0.38
CA SER A 60 -5.94 -16.03 0.26
C SER A 60 -4.73 -15.66 -0.58
N TYR A 61 -3.60 -15.39 0.06
CA TYR A 61 -2.29 -15.44 -0.55
C TYR A 61 -1.88 -16.89 -0.77
N GLN A 62 -1.46 -17.22 -1.99
CA GLN A 62 -1.05 -18.58 -2.36
C GLN A 62 0.37 -18.60 -2.94
N CYS A 63 1.13 -19.63 -2.56
CA CYS A 63 2.46 -19.92 -3.09
C CYS A 63 2.40 -20.09 -4.62
N SER A 64 3.29 -19.39 -5.35
CA SER A 64 3.38 -19.53 -6.80
C SER A 64 3.85 -20.92 -7.21
N SER A 65 4.85 -21.50 -6.52
CA SER A 65 5.36 -22.84 -6.86
C SER A 65 4.29 -23.92 -6.68
N HIS A 66 3.46 -23.84 -5.63
CA HIS A 66 2.33 -24.74 -5.44
C HIS A 66 1.31 -24.61 -6.59
N ARG A 67 0.89 -23.37 -6.90
CA ARG A 67 -0.05 -23.09 -8.00
C ARG A 67 0.46 -23.52 -9.37
N MET A 68 1.76 -23.49 -9.58
CA MET A 68 2.40 -23.95 -10.82
C MET A 68 2.71 -25.45 -10.84
N GLY A 69 2.26 -26.23 -9.84
CA GLY A 69 2.47 -27.67 -9.80
C GLY A 69 3.92 -28.10 -9.51
N ARG A 70 4.76 -27.22 -8.96
CA ARG A 70 6.18 -27.49 -8.67
C ARG A 70 6.42 -28.18 -7.32
N GLY A 71 5.44 -28.94 -6.83
CA GLY A 71 5.59 -29.81 -5.65
C GLY A 71 5.70 -29.12 -4.27
N CYS A 72 5.45 -27.81 -4.17
CA CYS A 72 5.43 -27.15 -2.85
C CYS A 72 4.10 -27.41 -2.14
N SER A 73 4.11 -27.86 -0.88
CA SER A 73 2.93 -28.04 -0.02
C SER A 73 2.56 -26.79 0.79
N GLY A 74 3.06 -25.61 0.38
CA GLY A 74 2.86 -24.35 1.09
C GLY A 74 1.38 -24.00 1.28
N VAL A 75 1.00 -23.76 2.53
CA VAL A 75 -0.39 -23.51 2.93
C VAL A 75 -0.87 -22.12 2.46
N PRO A 76 -2.10 -21.99 1.95
CA PRO A 76 -2.69 -20.67 1.66
C PRO A 76 -2.93 -19.90 2.96
N ALA A 77 -2.78 -18.59 2.91
CA ALA A 77 -3.02 -17.75 4.08
C ALA A 77 -4.00 -16.62 3.75
N ARG A 78 -5.01 -16.42 4.60
CA ARG A 78 -6.13 -15.50 4.33
C ARG A 78 -5.63 -14.07 4.18
N VAL A 79 -6.09 -13.38 3.14
CA VAL A 79 -5.71 -12.00 2.84
C VAL A 79 -6.10 -11.08 3.98
N GLU A 80 -7.34 -11.18 4.45
CA GLU A 80 -7.86 -10.35 5.55
C GLU A 80 -7.00 -10.47 6.82
N SER A 81 -6.72 -11.69 7.25
CA SER A 81 -5.96 -11.95 8.48
C SER A 81 -4.51 -11.47 8.39
N ILE A 82 -3.85 -11.69 7.26
CA ILE A 82 -2.45 -11.25 7.11
C ILE A 82 -2.38 -9.74 6.92
N ASP A 83 -3.26 -9.15 6.12
CA ASP A 83 -3.24 -7.71 5.86
C ASP A 83 -3.52 -6.95 7.18
N ASP A 84 -4.46 -7.39 8.03
CA ASP A 84 -4.68 -6.82 9.37
C ASP A 84 -3.44 -6.96 10.27
N TYR A 85 -2.86 -8.16 10.34
CA TYR A 85 -1.65 -8.40 11.14
C TYR A 85 -0.48 -7.49 10.71
N VAL A 86 -0.18 -7.43 9.41
CA VAL A 86 0.92 -6.60 8.90
C VAL A 86 0.63 -5.12 9.12
N THR A 87 -0.61 -4.69 8.94
CA THR A 87 -1.02 -3.31 9.22
C THR A 87 -0.76 -2.94 10.67
N ARG A 88 -1.23 -3.75 11.63
CA ARG A 88 -1.00 -3.51 13.07
C ARG A 88 0.49 -3.53 13.42
N ALA A 89 1.23 -4.51 12.90
CA ALA A 89 2.66 -4.63 13.15
C ALA A 89 3.48 -3.48 12.53
N PHE A 90 3.01 -2.91 11.42
CA PHE A 90 3.62 -1.74 10.80
C PHE A 90 3.30 -0.47 11.61
N LEU A 91 2.03 -0.24 11.93
CA LEU A 91 1.58 0.93 12.69
C LEU A 91 2.21 0.98 14.09
N SER A 92 2.42 -0.16 14.75
CA SER A 92 3.08 -0.20 16.06
C SER A 92 4.56 0.19 16.04
N ARG A 93 5.19 0.21 14.86
CA ARG A 93 6.59 0.62 14.67
C ARG A 93 6.71 2.07 14.23
N LEU A 94 5.62 2.70 13.81
CA LEU A 94 5.64 4.11 13.49
C LEU A 94 5.78 4.91 14.78
N PRO A 95 6.69 5.89 14.85
CA PRO A 95 6.70 6.82 15.95
C PRO A 95 5.34 7.50 16.03
N SER A 96 4.80 7.66 17.25
CA SER A 96 3.59 8.44 17.47
C SER A 96 3.80 9.82 16.85
N PRO A 97 2.84 10.36 16.06
CA PRO A 97 2.94 11.72 15.61
C PRO A 97 3.00 12.61 16.86
N THR A 98 4.19 13.13 17.17
CA THR A 98 4.39 14.17 18.16
C THR A 98 3.79 15.44 17.60
N GLY A 99 2.48 15.55 17.72
CA GLY A 99 1.67 16.72 17.44
C GLY A 99 0.58 16.78 18.49
N SER A 100 0.96 17.11 19.73
CA SER A 100 0.00 17.59 20.71
C SER A 100 -0.60 18.90 20.18
N PRO A 101 -1.92 19.09 20.20
CA PRO A 101 -2.58 20.35 19.85
C PRO A 101 -2.58 21.36 21.00
N ASP A 102 -1.55 21.40 21.85
CA ASP A 102 -1.47 22.35 22.97
C ASP A 102 -0.47 23.47 22.64
N GLY A 103 -0.90 24.44 21.84
CA GLY A 103 -0.01 25.55 21.46
C GLY A 103 -0.64 26.68 20.67
N PHE A 104 -1.95 26.93 20.79
CA PHE A 104 -2.53 28.19 20.30
C PHE A 104 -2.79 29.11 21.48
N ALA A 105 -1.77 29.88 21.84
CA ALA A 105 -1.88 30.96 22.81
C ALA A 105 -2.96 31.95 22.33
N THR A 106 -3.99 32.11 23.16
CA THR A 106 -5.08 33.05 22.97
C THR A 106 -4.50 34.46 22.98
N GLY A 107 -4.52 35.14 21.83
CA GLY A 107 -4.30 36.57 21.78
C GLY A 107 -5.46 37.29 22.46
N SER A 108 -5.29 37.67 23.73
CA SER A 108 -6.20 38.58 24.42
C SER A 108 -5.97 39.99 23.92
N ARG A 109 -6.97 40.57 23.27
CA ARG A 109 -7.13 42.01 23.17
C ARG A 109 -7.36 42.56 24.59
N GLY A 110 -6.60 43.58 24.96
CA GLY A 110 -6.74 44.39 26.17
C GLY A 110 -5.84 45.60 26.04
#